data_AF-A0A920RSX8-F1
#
_entry.id   AF-A0A920RSX8-F1
#
_cell.length_a   1.000
_cell.length_b   1.000
_cell.length_c   1.000
_cell.angle_alpha   90.00
_cell.angle_beta   90.00
_cell.angle_gamma   90.00
#
_symmetry.space_group_name_H-M   'P 1'
#
loop_
_entity.id
_entity.type
_entity.pdbx_description
1 polymer ?
#
loop_
_entity_poly.entity_id
_entity_poly.type
_entity_poly.pdbx_seq_one_letter_code
_entity_poly.pdbx_strand_id
1 'polypeptide(L)'
;MSPSEAAEEIVSFSKTSEDKTAVVFGREDRGLTNEELGLCNLHVHIPSSDEYPSLNLSQAIQIIAYEIRLKALSHEGKLKKTRVGCPFS
;
A
#
# COMPACT_ATOMS: atom_id res chain seq x y z
N MET A 1 -2.43 4.63 -8.79
CA MET A 1 -3.05 5.19 -7.56
C MET A 1 -2.01 5.26 -6.45
N SER A 2 -2.23 6.08 -5.41
CA SER A 2 -1.35 6.17 -4.25
C SER A 2 -1.51 4.96 -3.30
N PRO A 3 -0.54 4.72 -2.40
CA PRO A 3 -0.62 3.62 -1.42
C PRO A 3 -1.85 3.71 -0.51
N SER A 4 -2.23 4.91 -0.07
CA SER A 4 -3.35 5.09 0.84
C SER A 4 -4.71 4.86 0.17
N GLU A 5 -4.85 5.27 -1.09
CA GLU A 5 -6.05 4.98 -1.90
C GLU A 5 -6.17 3.47 -2.14
N ALA A 6 -5.07 2.79 -2.47
CA ALA A 6 -5.09 1.35 -2.68
C ALA A 6 -5.48 0.58 -1.41
N ALA A 7 -4.99 1.01 -0.25
CA ALA A 7 -5.34 0.43 1.03
C ALA A 7 -6.83 0.59 1.37
N GLU A 8 -7.44 1.71 1.02
CA GLU A 8 -8.88 1.94 1.21
C GLU A 8 -9.71 0.95 0.40
N GLU A 9 -9.36 0.77 -0.88
CA GLU A 9 -10.01 -0.20 -1.78
C GLU A 9 -9.83 -1.64 -1.26
N ILE A 10 -8.60 -2.04 -0.89
CA ILE A 10 -8.30 -3.39 -0.38
C ILE A 10 -9.16 -3.73 0.85
N VAL A 11 -9.26 -2.80 1.81
CA VAL A 11 -10.06 -2.99 3.03
C VAL A 11 -11.56 -3.00 2.71
N SER A 12 -11.99 -2.21 1.72
CA SER A 12 -13.38 -2.17 1.27
C SER A 12 -13.81 -3.45 0.56
N PHE A 13 -12.92 -4.13 -0.17
CA PHE A 13 -13.20 -5.42 -0.80
C PHE A 13 -13.14 -6.59 0.19
N SER A 14 -12.22 -6.55 1.15
CA SER A 14 -11.96 -7.67 2.07
C SER A 14 -12.86 -7.62 3.32
N LYS A 15 -14.19 -7.55 3.13
CA LYS A 15 -15.17 -7.42 4.23
C LYS A 15 -15.43 -8.73 4.96
N THR A 16 -15.37 -9.84 4.24
CA THR A 16 -15.61 -11.17 4.77
C THR A 16 -14.38 -12.05 4.59
N SER A 17 -14.32 -13.18 5.30
CA SER A 17 -13.24 -14.17 5.12
C SER A 17 -13.28 -14.87 3.76
N GLU A 18 -14.38 -14.77 3.02
CA GLU A 18 -14.53 -15.37 1.69
C GLU A 18 -13.98 -14.43 0.59
N ASP A 19 -13.92 -13.12 0.86
CA ASP A 19 -13.37 -12.12 -0.05
C ASP A 19 -11.84 -12.17 -0.02
N LYS A 20 -11.24 -12.77 -1.05
CA LYS A 20 -9.79 -12.91 -1.16
C LYS A 20 -9.18 -11.75 -1.94
N THR A 21 -8.24 -11.06 -1.31
CA THR A 21 -7.42 -10.03 -1.95
C THR A 21 -5.96 -10.45 -1.94
N ALA A 22 -5.28 -10.29 -3.07
CA ALA A 22 -3.84 -10.51 -3.19
C ALA A 22 -3.13 -9.20 -3.49
N VAL A 23 -2.01 -8.96 -2.81
CA VAL A 23 -1.09 -7.86 -3.12
C VAL A 23 0.14 -8.49 -3.75
N VAL A 24 0.40 -8.18 -5.02
CA VAL A 24 1.49 -8.77 -5.79
C VAL A 24 2.63 -7.76 -5.88
N PHE A 25 3.84 -8.20 -5.54
CA PHE A 25 5.05 -7.43 -5.71
C PHE A 25 5.94 -8.05 -6.78
N GLY A 26 6.56 -7.18 -7.57
CA GLY A 26 7.52 -7.59 -8.59
C GLY A 26 8.85 -8.02 -8.01
N ARG A 27 9.72 -8.48 -8.90
CA ARG A 27 11.10 -8.81 -8.55
C ARG A 27 11.91 -7.55 -8.26
N GLU A 28 12.93 -7.68 -7.42
CA GLU A 28 13.79 -6.56 -7.01
C GLU A 28 14.57 -5.93 -8.17
N ASP A 29 14.96 -6.74 -9.17
CA ASP A 29 15.77 -6.30 -10.31
C ASP A 29 14.95 -5.75 -11.48
N ARG A 30 13.75 -6.30 -11.72
CA ARG A 30 12.98 -6.05 -12.95
C ARG A 30 11.50 -5.74 -12.73
N GLY A 31 11.04 -5.69 -11.49
CA GLY A 31 9.64 -5.41 -11.16
C GLY A 31 8.67 -6.48 -11.67
N LEU A 32 7.46 -6.04 -12.01
CA LEU A 32 6.43 -6.84 -12.70
C LEU A 32 6.48 -6.52 -14.20
N THR A 33 6.28 -7.53 -15.02
CA THR A 33 6.07 -7.36 -16.47
C THR A 33 4.71 -6.72 -16.74
N ASN A 34 4.54 -6.13 -17.93
CA ASN A 34 3.24 -5.58 -18.35
C ASN A 34 2.14 -6.65 -18.39
N GLU A 35 2.50 -7.90 -18.70
CA GLU A 35 1.56 -9.03 -18.68
C GLU A 35 1.10 -9.34 -17.25
N GLU A 36 2.02 -9.41 -16.29
CA GLU A 36 1.68 -9.60 -14.86
C GLU A 36 0.89 -8.42 -14.30
N LEU A 37 1.24 -7.19 -14.68
CA LEU A 37 0.47 -5.98 -14.33
C LEU A 37 -0.95 -6.04 -14.92
N GLY A 38 -1.10 -6.54 -16.14
CA GLY A 38 -2.40 -6.68 -16.80
C GLY A 38 -3.37 -7.64 -16.11
N LEU A 39 -2.86 -8.54 -15.25
CA LEU A 39 -3.68 -9.43 -14.41
C LEU A 39 -4.19 -8.76 -13.13
N CYS A 40 -3.62 -7.62 -12.74
CA CYS A 40 -3.96 -6.93 -11.51
C CYS A 40 -5.09 -5.91 -11.73
N ASN A 41 -6.06 -5.88 -10.81
CA ASN A 41 -7.17 -4.91 -10.87
C ASN A 41 -6.74 -3.48 -10.51
N LEU A 42 -5.74 -3.35 -9.63
CA LEU A 42 -5.26 -2.08 -9.11
C LEU A 42 -3.76 -1.97 -9.35
N HIS A 43 -3.31 -0.79 -9.79
CA HIS A 43 -1.89 -0.45 -9.92
C HIS A 43 -1.51 0.64 -8.93
N VAL A 44 -0.61 0.28 -8.02
CA VAL A 44 -0.15 1.18 -6.95
C VAL A 44 1.22 1.72 -7.28
N HIS A 45 1.37 3.04 -7.16
CA HIS A 45 2.62 3.74 -7.32
C HIS A 45 2.98 4.43 -6.00
N ILE A 46 4.12 4.06 -5.41
CA ILE A 46 4.65 4.73 -4.23
C ILE A 46 5.45 5.94 -4.71
N PRO A 47 5.07 7.19 -4.36
CA PRO A 47 5.88 8.34 -4.71
C PRO A 47 7.30 8.19 -4.15
N SER A 48 8.29 8.30 -5.04
CA SER A 48 9.72 8.16 -4.76
C SER A 48 10.48 9.35 -5.33
N SER A 49 11.79 9.43 -5.07
CA SER A 49 12.63 10.49 -5.61
C SER A 49 12.76 10.35 -7.13
N ASP A 50 12.72 11.46 -7.87
CA ASP A 50 12.96 11.45 -9.32
C ASP A 50 14.37 10.94 -9.67
N GLU A 51 15.35 11.16 -8.78
CA GLU A 51 16.74 10.69 -8.94
C GLU A 51 16.90 9.19 -8.60
N TYR A 52 16.01 8.64 -7.77
CA TYR A 52 16.03 7.24 -7.35
C TYR A 52 14.60 6.70 -7.30
N PRO A 53 14.01 6.39 -8.46
CA PRO A 53 12.57 6.13 -8.57
C PRO A 53 12.16 4.77 -8.00
N SER A 54 13.12 3.87 -7.75
CA SER A 54 12.86 2.51 -7.25
C SER A 54 13.17 2.39 -5.77
N LEU A 55 12.20 1.92 -4.99
CA LEU A 55 12.42 1.57 -3.59
C LEU A 55 12.96 0.15 -3.49
N ASN A 56 13.64 -0.15 -2.38
CA ASN A 56 13.91 -1.55 -2.05
C ASN A 56 12.58 -2.31 -1.87
N LEU A 57 12.53 -3.57 -2.32
CA LEU A 57 11.32 -4.38 -2.27
C LEU A 57 10.72 -4.47 -0.86
N SER A 58 11.56 -4.65 0.17
CA SER A 58 11.11 -4.71 1.56
C SER A 58 10.49 -3.39 2.05
N GLN A 59 11.01 -2.25 1.58
CA GLN A 59 10.45 -0.93 1.90
C GLN A 59 9.08 -0.74 1.25
N ALA A 60 8.94 -1.15 -0.02
CA ALA A 60 7.66 -1.12 -0.71
C ALA A 60 6.61 -1.98 0.01
N ILE A 61 6.97 -3.20 0.40
CA ILE A 61 6.09 -4.09 1.18
C ILE A 61 5.69 -3.43 2.50
N GLN A 62 6.66 -2.85 3.22
CA GLN A 62 6.41 -2.22 4.51
C GLN A 62 5.44 -1.03 4.41
N ILE A 63 5.58 -0.18 3.38
CA ILE A 63 4.69 0.96 3.14
C ILE A 63 3.26 0.48 2.87
N ILE A 64 3.10 -0.49 1.96
CA ILE A 64 1.78 -1.01 1.60
C ILE A 64 1.11 -1.70 2.80
N ALA A 65 1.84 -2.54 3.53
CA ALA A 65 1.32 -3.20 4.73
C ALA A 65 0.91 -2.19 5.81
N TYR A 66 1.67 -1.10 5.96
CA TYR A 66 1.37 -0.03 6.91
C TYR A 66 0.09 0.72 6.54
N GLU A 67 -0.07 1.12 5.28
CA GLU A 67 -1.31 1.79 4.82
C GLU A 67 -2.54 0.90 5.00
N ILE A 68 -2.45 -0.38 4.63
CA ILE A 68 -3.54 -1.36 4.86
C ILE A 68 -3.89 -1.45 6.35
N ARG A 69 -2.88 -1.55 7.22
CA ARG A 69 -3.06 -1.58 8.68
C ARG A 69 -3.76 -0.33 9.18
N LEU A 70 -3.37 0.86 8.71
CA LEU A 70 -4.01 2.12 9.08
C LEU A 70 -5.48 2.16 8.68
N LYS A 71 -5.80 1.75 7.45
CA LYS A 71 -7.18 1.73 6.95
C LYS A 71 -8.04 0.70 7.69
N ALA A 72 -7.50 -0.48 7.98
CA ALA A 72 -8.17 -1.49 8.78
C ALA A 72 -8.47 -0.99 10.22
N LEU A 73 -7.48 -0.37 10.88
CA LEU A 73 -7.70 0.22 12.21
C LEU A 73 -8.71 1.38 12.20
N SER A 74 -8.81 2.11 11.08
CA SER A 74 -9.80 3.18 10.91
C SER A 74 -11.20 2.61 10.90
N HIS A 75 -11.40 1.54 10.12
CA HIS A 75 -12.68 0.82 10.02
C HIS A 75 -13.09 0.18 11.34
N GLU A 76 -12.13 -0.30 12.14
CA GLU A 76 -12.40 -0.82 13.49
C GLU A 76 -12.64 0.28 14.55
N GLY A 77 -12.52 1.57 14.19
CA GLY A 77 -12.62 2.69 15.14
C GLY A 77 -11.46 2.77 16.15
N LYS A 78 -10.35 2.07 15.89
CA LYS A 78 -9.21 1.93 16.81
C LYS A 78 -8.03 2.84 16.49
N LEU A 79 -8.08 3.60 15.40
CA LEU A 79 -7.05 4.60 15.13
C LEU A 79 -7.08 5.71 16.19
N LYS A 80 -6.08 5.70 17.06
CA LYS A 80 -5.74 6.86 17.87
C LYS A 80 -5.03 7.84 16.95
N LYS A 81 -5.58 9.04 16.74
CA LYS A 81 -4.82 10.14 16.15
C LYS A 81 -3.68 10.48 17.11
N THR A 82 -2.52 9.87 16.90
CA THR A 82 -1.29 10.33 17.51
C THR A 82 -1.04 11.71 16.95
N ARG A 83 -1.18 12.75 17.79
CA ARG A 83 -0.59 14.05 17.46
C ARG A 83 0.89 13.78 17.41
N VAL A 84 1.44 13.59 16.22
CA VAL A 84 2.88 13.72 16.03
C VAL A 84 3.13 15.19 16.32
N GLY A 85 3.54 15.50 17.54
CA GLY A 85 3.96 16.85 17.90
C GLY A 85 5.14 17.15 17.01
N CYS A 86 4.91 17.93 15.95
CA CYS A 86 6.00 18.50 15.19
C CYS A 86 6.75 19.44 16.16
N PRO A 87 8.02 19.18 16.50
CA PRO A 87 8.79 20.07 17.37
C PRO A 87 9.32 21.31 16.63
N PHE A 88 8.97 21.49 15.35
CA PHE A 88 9.48 22.55 14.51
C PHE A 88 8.34 23.37 13.92
N SER A 89 7.90 24.34 14.71
CA SER A 89 7.25 25.58 14.26
C SER A 89 8.05 26.74 14.80
#